data_AF-A0A1V6HE02-F1
#
_entry.id   AF-A0A1V6HE02-F1
#
_cell.length_a   1.000
_cell.length_b   1.000
_cell.length_c   1.000
_cell.angle_alpha   90.00
_cell.angle_beta   90.00
_cell.angle_gamma   90.00
#
_symmetry.space_group_name_H-M   'P 1'
#
loop_
_entity.id
_entity.type
_entity.pdbx_description
1 polymer ?
#
loop_
_entity_poly.entity_id
_entity_poly.type
_entity_poly.pdbx_seq_one_letter_code
_entity_poly.pdbx_strand_id
1 'polypeptide(L)' 'MSKISAIICAYNEEKTIKEVVTTVCKYFFDEVIVVSDGSTDGTAKILGELQFLPSLKYIAPPENKGKGYAIVDFPFLGPH' A
#
# COMPACT_ATOMS: atom_id res chain seq x y z
N MET A 1 -5.96 -21.97 -7.24
CA MET A 1 -5.14 -21.67 -6.04
C MET A 1 -5.65 -20.37 -5.43
N SER A 2 -5.76 -20.31 -4.12
CA SER A 2 -6.07 -19.07 -3.39
C SER A 2 -4.87 -18.12 -3.45
N LYS A 3 -5.11 -16.85 -3.79
CA LYS A 3 -4.09 -15.79 -3.69
C LYS A 3 -4.15 -15.16 -2.30
N ILE A 4 -3.00 -14.73 -1.78
CA ILE A 4 -2.87 -14.04 -0.51
C ILE A 4 -2.35 -12.63 -0.78
N SER A 5 -3.18 -11.63 -0.50
CA SER A 5 -2.81 -10.22 -0.62
C SER A 5 -2.56 -9.60 0.76
N ALA A 6 -1.50 -8.81 0.89
CA ALA A 6 -1.26 -7.95 2.05
C ALA A 6 -1.70 -6.52 1.73
N ILE A 7 -2.42 -5.87 2.65
CA ILE A 7 -2.81 -4.47 2.52
C ILE A 7 -2.14 -3.66 3.62
N ILE A 8 -1.46 -2.59 3.23
CA ILE A 8 -0.70 -1.70 4.11
C ILE A 8 -1.28 -0.29 3.96
N CYS A 9 -1.93 0.20 5.01
CA CYS A 9 -2.35 1.61 5.06
C CYS A 9 -1.20 2.46 5.62
N ALA A 10 -0.84 3.53 4.92
CA ALA A 10 0.25 4.43 5.30
C ALA A 10 -0.26 5.87 5.45
N TYR A 11 0.16 6.54 6.54
CA TYR A 11 -0.04 7.97 6.76
C TYR A 11 1.14 8.53 7.57
N ASN A 12 1.97 9.34 6.92
CA ASN A 12 3.18 9.90 7.51
C ASN A 12 4.16 8.87 8.12
N GLU A 13 4.50 7.86 7.32
CA GLU A 13 5.34 6.70 7.67
C GLU A 13 6.71 6.74 6.98
N GLU A 14 7.26 7.92 6.66
CA GLU A 14 8.51 8.04 5.89
C GLU A 14 9.71 7.26 6.50
N LYS A 15 9.70 7.07 7.83
CA LYS A 15 10.78 6.40 8.56
C LYS A 15 10.71 4.88 8.51
N THR A 16 9.54 4.31 8.27
CA THR A 16 9.23 2.88 8.45
C THR A 16 8.76 2.23 7.14
N ILE A 17 8.12 2.99 6.26
CA ILE A 17 7.41 2.46 5.09
C ILE A 17 8.32 1.63 4.18
N LYS A 18 9.59 2.04 4.03
CA LYS A 18 10.56 1.31 3.22
C LYS A 18 10.82 -0.10 3.75
N GLU A 19 11.07 -0.22 5.05
CA GLU A 19 11.38 -1.49 5.70
C GLU A 19 10.15 -2.41 5.68
N VAL A 20 8.97 -1.86 6.01
CA VAL A 20 7.71 -2.61 6.01
C VAL A 20 7.43 -3.17 4.62
N VAL A 21 7.42 -2.34 3.58
CA VAL A 21 7.10 -2.79 2.21
C VAL A 21 8.12 -3.82 1.71
N THR A 22 9.41 -3.54 1.86
CA THR A 22 10.45 -4.48 1.40
C THR A 22 10.45 -5.80 2.15
N THR A 23 10.05 -5.82 3.42
CA THR A 23 9.92 -7.05 4.22
C THR A 23 8.69 -7.84 3.78
N VAL A 24 7.54 -7.20 3.63
CA VAL A 24 6.29 -7.86 3.23
C VAL A 24 6.40 -8.41 1.80
N CYS A 25 7.02 -7.67 0.87
CA CYS A 25 7.25 -8.15 -0.50
C CYS A 25 8.20 -9.37 -0.60
N LYS A 26 9.00 -9.67 0.43
CA LYS A 26 9.85 -10.87 0.50
C LYS A 26 9.14 -12.09 1.09
N TYR A 27 7.94 -11.91 1.62
CA TYR A 27 7.16 -12.97 2.24
C TYR A 27 6.35 -13.77 1.20
N PHE A 28 5.42 -14.61 1.64
CA PHE A 28 4.61 -15.48 0.78
C PHE A 28 3.40 -14.79 0.11
N PHE A 29 3.30 -13.46 0.17
CA PHE A 29 2.19 -12.72 -0.43
C PHE A 29 2.34 -12.65 -1.96
N ASP A 30 1.26 -12.96 -2.67
CA ASP A 30 1.19 -12.80 -4.13
C ASP A 30 1.16 -11.33 -4.53
N GLU A 31 0.65 -10.48 -3.63
CA GLU A 31 0.40 -9.06 -3.85
C GLU A 31 0.53 -8.28 -2.55
N VAL A 32 1.16 -7.11 -2.63
CA VAL A 32 1.27 -6.15 -1.53
C VAL A 32 0.70 -4.82 -2.00
N ILE A 33 -0.43 -4.43 -1.43
CA ILE A 33 -1.13 -3.19 -1.78
C ILE A 33 -0.83 -2.17 -0.69
N VAL A 34 -0.18 -1.06 -1.05
CA VAL A 34 0.02 0.07 -0.16
C VAL A 34 -0.93 1.19 -0.54
N VAL A 35 -1.73 1.66 0.43
CA VAL A 35 -2.60 2.81 0.27
C VAL A 35 -2.05 3.95 1.12
N SER A 36 -1.58 5.02 0.48
CA SER A 36 -1.20 6.26 1.17
C SER A 36 -2.38 7.22 1.20
N ASP A 37 -2.97 7.40 2.37
CA ASP A 37 -4.17 8.21 2.56
C ASP A 37 -3.79 9.63 2.99
N GLY A 38 -3.27 10.43 2.05
CA GLY A 38 -2.96 11.84 2.28
C GLY A 38 -1.72 12.10 3.13
N SER A 39 -0.69 11.25 3.05
CA SER A 39 0.61 11.55 3.68
C SER A 39 1.18 12.87 3.16
N THR A 40 1.69 13.70 4.07
CA THR A 40 2.31 15.00 3.76
C THR A 40 3.83 15.00 3.90
N ASP A 41 4.40 13.86 4.31
CA ASP A 41 5.84 13.65 4.49
C ASP A 41 6.48 12.90 3.30
N GLY A 42 7.68 12.34 3.49
CA GLY A 42 8.39 11.58 2.46
C GLY A 42 7.76 10.24 2.04
N THR A 43 6.65 9.80 2.65
CA THR A 43 6.06 8.46 2.43
C THR A 43 5.78 8.17 0.95
N ALA A 44 5.10 9.11 0.26
CA ALA A 44 4.72 8.93 -1.14
C ALA A 44 5.93 8.83 -2.07
N LYS A 45 6.97 9.63 -1.79
CA LYS A 45 8.23 9.60 -2.53
C LYS A 45 8.90 8.24 -2.40
N ILE A 46 9.03 7.73 -1.17
CA ILE A 46 9.65 6.44 -0.90
C ILE A 46 8.88 5.30 -1.59
N LEU A 47 7.54 5.33 -1.54
CA LEU A 47 6.71 4.34 -2.24
C LEU A 47 6.88 4.39 -3.76
N GLY A 48 7.05 5.59 -4.33
CA GLY A 48 7.42 5.77 -5.73
C GLY A 48 8.76 5.12 -6.09
N GLU A 49 9.76 5.24 -5.21
CA GLU A 49 11.09 4.63 -5.39
C GLU A 49 11.05 3.10 -5.28
N LEU A 50 10.04 2.50 -4.64
CA LEU A 50 9.90 1.05 -4.45
C LEU A 50 9.09 0.36 -5.54
N GLN A 51 8.54 1.08 -6.52
CA GLN A 51 7.71 0.49 -7.59
C GLN A 51 8.43 -0.51 -8.50
N PHE A 52 9.75 -0.66 -8.38
CA PHE A 52 10.50 -1.75 -9.02
C PHE A 52 10.20 -3.14 -8.42
N LEU A 53 9.56 -3.20 -7.24
CA LEU A 53 9.16 -4.46 -6.61
C LEU A 53 7.96 -5.07 -7.35
N PRO A 54 8.06 -6.31 -7.87
CA PRO A 54 7.07 -6.87 -8.77
C PRO A 54 5.72 -7.17 -8.11
N SER A 55 5.70 -7.42 -6.79
CA SER A 55 4.49 -7.69 -6.01
C SER A 55 3.86 -6.42 -5.41
N LEU A 56 4.51 -5.26 -5.54
CA LEU A 56 4.03 -4.01 -4.95
C LEU A 56 3.03 -3.32 -5.87
N LYS A 57 1.86 -2.99 -5.32
CA LYS A 57 0.90 -2.04 -5.89
C LYS A 57 0.77 -0.85 -4.96
N TYR A 58 1.07 0.34 -5.46
CA TYR A 58 0.93 1.57 -4.70
C TYR A 58 -0.28 2.37 -5.20
N ILE A 59 -1.14 2.79 -4.28
CA ILE A 59 -2.22 3.72 -4.58
C ILE A 59 -2.14 4.96 -3.70
N ALA A 60 -2.22 6.12 -4.37
CA ALA A 60 -2.34 7.44 -3.77
C ALA A 60 -3.57 8.12 -4.34
N PRO A 61 -4.69 8.17 -3.61
CA PRO A 61 -5.82 9.00 -4.00
C PRO A 61 -5.40 10.49 -4.00
N PRO A 62 -5.93 11.31 -4.91
CA PRO A 62 -5.62 12.75 -4.97
C PRO A 62 -6.12 13.54 -3.74
N GLU A 63 -6.97 12.94 -2.89
CA GLU A 63 -7.53 13.55 -1.68
C GLU A 63 -7.58 12.53 -0.54
N ASN A 64 -7.25 12.96 0.70
CA ASN A 64 -7.36 12.13 1.91
C ASN A 64 -8.84 11.84 2.19
N LYS A 65 -9.24 10.57 2.14
CA LYS A 65 -10.65 10.15 2.33
C LYS A 65 -10.86 9.34 3.61
N GLY A 66 -9.83 9.23 4.43
CA GLY A 66 -9.86 8.50 5.69
C GLY A 66 -9.70 6.99 5.51
N LYS A 67 -9.20 6.35 6.57
CA LYS A 67 -8.81 4.91 6.61
C LYS A 67 -9.90 3.94 6.16
N GLY A 68 -11.18 4.28 6.41
CA GLY A 68 -12.32 3.46 5.98
C GLY A 68 -12.48 3.43 4.45
N TYR A 69 -12.18 4.54 3.76
CA TYR A 69 -12.23 4.61 2.30
C TYR A 69 -11.13 3.78 1.65
N ALA A 70 -9.93 3.77 2.25
CA ALA A 70 -8.81 2.93 1.81
C ALA A 70 -9.11 1.43 1.84
N ILE A 71 -10.06 1.00 2.69
CA ILE A 71 -10.44 -0.40 2.84
C ILE A 71 -11.72 -0.73 2.05
N VAL A 72 -12.72 0.17 2.04
CA VAL A 72 -14.06 -0.12 1.51
C VAL A 72 -14.24 0.21 0.03
N ASP A 73 -13.60 1.26 -0.49
CA ASP A 73 -13.85 1.75 -1.87
C ASP A 73 -12.81 1.25 -2.88
N PHE A 74 -11.93 0.34 -2.45
CA PHE A 74 -10.95 -0.24 -3.36
C PHE A 74 -11.58 -1.33 -4.24
N PRO A 75 -11.47 -1.25 -5.57
CA PRO A 75 -12.10 -2.18 -6.52
C PRO A 75 -11.58 -3.63 -6.44
N PHE A 76 -10.73 -3.96 -5.46
CA PHE A 76 -10.22 -5.31 -5.20
C PHE A 76 -10.86 -6.00 -3.97
N LEU A 77 -11.69 -5.30 -3.18
CA LEU A 77 -12.27 -5.83 -1.92
C LEU A 77 -13.81 -5.76 -1.87
N GLY A 78 -14.45 -5.28 -2.94
CA GLY A 78 -15.88 -5.48 -3.14
C GLY A 78 -16.21 -6.96 -3.36
N PRO A 79 -17.45 -7.41 -3.07
CA PRO A 79 -17.81 -8.82 -3.14
C PRO A 79 -17.63 -9.33 -4.58
N HIS A 80 -16.57 -10.11 -4.78
CA HIS A 80 -16.41 -11.08 -5.86
C HIS A 80 -16.45 -12.47 -5.25
#